data_AF-A0A9N9ZCD8-F1
#
_entry.id   AF-A0A9N9ZCD8-F1
#
_cell.length_a   1.000
_cell.length_b   1.000
_cell.length_c   1.000
_cell.angle_alpha   90.00
_cell.angle_beta   90.00
_cell.angle_gamma   90.00
#
_symmetry.space_group_name_H-M   'P 1'
#
loop_
_entity.id
_entity.type
_entity.pdbx_description
1 polymer ?
#
loop_
_entity_poly.entity_id
_entity_poly.type
_entity_poly.pdbx_seq_one_letter_code
_entity_poly.pdbx_strand_id
1 'polypeptide(L)'
;MGNQALDVNSVFEQADLGITIRGSDWIFTVCSIMGACCLAVIGHSFTRPAHQRLFHQLIMVALFVGCVSNFAVASNLGQVPIQVEFVRGGKVVAAGTREIFYARYIDWFITTPLLLSALLLTASVSWSTLLAVILVDEAMVVCYLLGALTQTTYKWGFWTFGVAAFLYIAYSVLIVGRRGANNIGGTVRTTYNISGIVLITTLLLYPIAFGCSEGGNVIHPDSEAIFYGILDLLAKVVFPFLLLWGHRNISFESLGLNTTEAGRPVIREKGDYHASGIDGVGNGVDTQPTTANGANGATAAV
;
A
#
# COMPACT_ATOMS: atom_id res chain seq x y z
N MET A 1 -37.82 5.39 -11.03
CA MET A 1 -37.11 6.67 -11.14
C MET A 1 -35.63 6.37 -11.31
N GLY A 2 -34.95 7.09 -12.21
CA GLY A 2 -33.49 6.95 -12.40
C GLY A 2 -32.70 7.64 -11.29
N ASN A 3 -31.38 7.72 -11.45
CA ASN A 3 -30.51 8.47 -10.55
C ASN A 3 -30.86 9.97 -10.57
N GLN A 4 -31.10 10.54 -9.39
CA GLN A 4 -31.43 11.96 -9.17
C GLN A 4 -30.40 12.66 -8.27
N ALA A 5 -29.23 12.05 -8.05
CA ALA A 5 -28.28 12.52 -7.06
C ALA A 5 -27.79 13.96 -7.33
N LEU A 6 -27.59 14.30 -8.61
CA LEU A 6 -27.15 15.65 -9.01
C LEU A 6 -28.25 16.72 -8.82
N ASP A 7 -29.53 16.33 -8.85
CA ASP A 7 -30.66 17.23 -8.64
C ASP A 7 -30.94 17.44 -7.15
N VAL A 8 -30.73 16.40 -6.34
CA VAL A 8 -31.01 16.41 -4.89
C VAL A 8 -29.87 17.06 -4.11
N ASN A 9 -28.62 16.82 -4.51
CA ASN A 9 -27.46 17.32 -3.79
C ASN A 9 -26.82 18.49 -4.54
N SER A 10 -26.89 19.68 -3.92
CA SER A 10 -26.18 20.88 -4.35
C SER A 10 -25.04 21.22 -3.39
N VAL A 11 -23.93 21.70 -3.95
CA VAL A 11 -22.86 22.35 -3.17
C VAL A 11 -23.06 23.87 -3.16
N PHE A 12 -22.36 24.59 -2.27
CA PHE A 12 -22.52 26.05 -2.11
C PHE A 12 -22.30 26.82 -3.42
N GLU A 13 -21.33 26.39 -4.22
CA GLU A 13 -21.03 26.96 -5.54
C GLU A 13 -20.87 25.81 -6.53
N GLN A 14 -21.77 25.75 -7.53
CA GLN A 14 -21.77 24.69 -8.53
C GLN A 14 -20.85 25.08 -9.69
N ALA A 15 -20.00 24.16 -10.12
CA ALA A 15 -19.13 24.40 -11.26
C ALA A 15 -19.91 24.52 -12.58
N ASP A 16 -19.42 25.36 -13.49
CA ASP A 16 -19.97 25.47 -14.86
C ASP A 16 -19.77 24.17 -15.66
N LEU A 17 -18.64 23.49 -15.39
CA LEU A 17 -18.28 22.22 -16.01
C LEU A 17 -18.21 21.14 -14.95
N GLY A 18 -19.28 20.32 -14.91
CA GLY A 18 -19.37 19.18 -14.03
C GLY A 18 -19.88 17.89 -14.69
N ILE A 19 -19.95 16.83 -13.90
CA ILE A 19 -20.43 15.51 -14.32
C ILE A 19 -21.90 15.58 -14.64
N THR A 20 -22.31 14.72 -15.56
CA THR A 20 -23.72 14.48 -15.87
C THR A 20 -24.22 13.27 -15.08
N ILE A 21 -25.53 13.01 -15.17
CA ILE A 21 -26.15 11.80 -14.59
C ILE A 21 -25.43 10.53 -15.06
N ARG A 22 -24.90 10.50 -16.30
CA ARG A 22 -24.15 9.34 -16.81
C ARG A 22 -22.81 9.17 -16.11
N GLY A 23 -22.10 10.26 -15.81
CA GLY A 23 -20.90 10.24 -15.00
C GLY A 23 -21.20 9.73 -13.58
N SER A 24 -22.27 10.25 -12.97
CA SER A 24 -22.74 9.81 -11.65
C SER A 24 -23.11 8.31 -11.61
N ASP A 25 -23.88 7.81 -12.59
CA ASP A 25 -24.27 6.39 -12.70
C ASP A 25 -23.05 5.45 -12.79
N TRP A 26 -22.04 5.86 -13.56
CA TRP A 26 -20.79 5.12 -13.67
C TRP A 26 -20.06 5.04 -12.32
N ILE A 27 -19.98 6.15 -11.60
CA ILE A 27 -19.29 6.20 -10.30
C ILE A 27 -20.07 5.40 -9.24
N PHE A 28 -21.42 5.41 -9.27
CA PHE A 28 -22.23 4.51 -8.44
C PHE A 28 -21.98 3.03 -8.77
N THR A 29 -21.71 2.71 -10.03
CA THR A 29 -21.32 1.35 -10.44
C THR A 29 -19.98 0.95 -9.82
N VAL A 30 -18.97 1.83 -9.90
CA VAL A 30 -17.66 1.63 -9.26
C VAL A 30 -17.80 1.48 -7.75
N CYS A 31 -18.59 2.34 -7.10
CA CYS A 31 -18.93 2.25 -5.69
C CYS A 31 -19.53 0.88 -5.33
N SER A 32 -20.51 0.41 -6.11
CA SER A 32 -21.18 -0.87 -5.87
C SER A 32 -20.23 -2.06 -6.00
N ILE A 33 -19.34 -2.04 -7.00
CA ILE A 33 -18.32 -3.07 -7.18
C ILE A 33 -17.35 -3.08 -5.99
N MET A 34 -16.85 -1.91 -5.57
CA MET A 34 -15.95 -1.83 -4.41
C MET A 34 -16.62 -2.30 -3.12
N GLY A 35 -17.87 -1.91 -2.88
CA GLY A 35 -18.65 -2.36 -1.73
C GLY A 35 -18.86 -3.87 -1.72
N ALA A 36 -19.23 -4.46 -2.86
CA ALA A 36 -19.39 -5.91 -2.99
C ALA A 36 -18.06 -6.65 -2.77
N CYS A 37 -16.96 -6.16 -3.35
CA CYS A 37 -15.63 -6.70 -3.12
C CYS A 37 -15.21 -6.58 -1.65
N CYS A 38 -15.51 -5.47 -0.99
CA CYS A 38 -15.22 -5.27 0.43
C CYS A 38 -15.91 -6.34 1.28
N LEU A 39 -17.22 -6.55 1.06
CA LEU A 39 -17.98 -7.59 1.74
C LEU A 39 -17.44 -9.00 1.46
N ALA A 40 -17.01 -9.28 0.23
CA ALA A 40 -16.40 -10.56 -0.12
C ALA A 40 -15.06 -10.79 0.60
N VAL A 41 -14.20 -9.77 0.70
CA VAL A 41 -12.93 -9.85 1.43
C VAL A 41 -13.18 -9.98 2.94
N ILE A 42 -14.17 -9.29 3.49
CA ILE A 42 -14.61 -9.46 4.89
C ILE A 42 -15.04 -10.91 5.13
N GLY A 43 -15.93 -11.44 4.30
CA GLY A 43 -16.40 -12.83 4.38
C GLY A 43 -15.24 -13.84 4.33
N HIS A 44 -14.33 -13.67 3.37
CA HIS A 44 -13.15 -14.53 3.25
C HIS A 44 -12.16 -14.34 4.42
N SER A 45 -12.09 -13.16 5.05
CA SER A 45 -11.20 -12.93 6.19
C SER A 45 -11.57 -13.79 7.41
N PHE A 46 -12.86 -14.12 7.59
CA PHE A 46 -13.31 -14.98 8.68
C PHE A 46 -12.79 -16.42 8.57
N THR A 47 -12.38 -16.87 7.38
CA THR A 47 -11.80 -18.21 7.18
C THR A 47 -10.31 -18.26 7.51
N ARG A 48 -9.67 -17.13 7.89
CA ARG A 48 -8.24 -17.03 8.18
C ARG A 48 -7.98 -16.81 9.67
N PRO A 49 -6.92 -17.37 10.27
CA PRO A 49 -6.54 -17.04 11.65
C PRO A 49 -6.22 -15.55 11.81
N ALA A 50 -6.49 -14.95 12.98
CA ALA A 50 -6.35 -13.51 13.21
C ALA A 50 -4.94 -12.96 12.89
N HIS A 51 -3.89 -13.71 13.21
CA HIS A 51 -2.49 -13.33 12.94
C HIS A 51 -2.09 -13.31 11.45
N GLN A 52 -2.94 -13.83 10.55
CA GLN A 52 -2.68 -13.87 9.10
C GLN A 52 -3.57 -12.92 8.30
N ARG A 53 -4.28 -12.00 8.98
CA ARG A 53 -5.29 -11.12 8.35
C ARG A 53 -4.74 -9.77 7.92
N LEU A 54 -3.46 -9.46 8.11
CA LEU A 54 -2.90 -8.13 7.81
C LEU A 54 -3.22 -7.68 6.37
N PHE A 55 -2.93 -8.52 5.36
CA PHE A 55 -3.22 -8.19 3.97
C PHE A 55 -4.73 -8.01 3.73
N HIS A 56 -5.58 -8.87 4.31
CA HIS A 56 -7.04 -8.68 4.25
C HIS A 56 -7.45 -7.35 4.88
N GLN A 57 -6.90 -6.97 6.02
CA GLN A 57 -7.23 -5.71 6.71
C GLN A 57 -6.87 -4.49 5.87
N LEU A 58 -5.65 -4.43 5.33
CA LEU A 58 -5.23 -3.35 4.44
C LEU A 58 -6.18 -3.21 3.24
N ILE A 59 -6.56 -4.35 2.64
CA ILE A 59 -7.41 -4.38 1.45
C ILE A 59 -8.87 -4.03 1.78
N MET A 60 -9.40 -4.50 2.92
CA MET A 60 -10.74 -4.16 3.38
C MET A 60 -10.87 -2.65 3.62
N VAL A 61 -9.88 -2.04 4.27
CA VAL A 61 -9.86 -0.59 4.49
C VAL A 61 -9.76 0.15 3.15
N ALA A 62 -8.89 -0.29 2.25
CA ALA A 62 -8.75 0.34 0.93
C ALA A 62 -10.05 0.28 0.11
N LEU A 63 -10.72 -0.86 0.08
CA LEU A 63 -12.01 -1.03 -0.61
C LEU A 63 -13.12 -0.22 0.03
N PHE A 64 -13.17 -0.17 1.37
CA PHE A 64 -14.18 0.60 2.09
C PHE A 64 -14.03 2.10 1.86
N VAL A 65 -12.82 2.64 2.00
CA VAL A 65 -12.54 4.06 1.76
C VAL A 65 -12.83 4.43 0.30
N GLY A 66 -12.40 3.58 -0.65
CA GLY A 66 -12.73 3.77 -2.07
C GLY A 66 -14.25 3.77 -2.32
N CYS A 67 -14.99 2.88 -1.69
CA CYS A 67 -16.45 2.84 -1.77
C CYS A 67 -17.10 4.12 -1.23
N VAL A 68 -16.65 4.61 -0.05
CA VAL A 68 -17.17 5.84 0.56
C VAL A 68 -16.88 7.06 -0.33
N SER A 69 -15.66 7.16 -0.87
CA SER A 69 -15.30 8.27 -1.76
C SER A 69 -16.08 8.25 -3.07
N ASN A 70 -16.21 7.07 -3.70
CA ASN A 70 -17.05 6.94 -4.90
C ASN A 70 -18.52 7.25 -4.62
N PHE A 71 -19.05 6.87 -3.45
CA PHE A 71 -20.40 7.27 -3.04
C PHE A 71 -20.53 8.79 -2.94
N ALA A 72 -19.56 9.47 -2.31
CA ALA A 72 -19.57 10.93 -2.21
C ALA A 72 -19.54 11.60 -3.60
N VAL A 73 -18.60 11.19 -4.46
CA VAL A 73 -18.45 11.75 -5.82
C VAL A 73 -19.69 11.48 -6.67
N ALA A 74 -20.20 10.24 -6.68
CA ALA A 74 -21.42 9.90 -7.41
C ALA A 74 -22.62 10.71 -6.93
N SER A 75 -22.64 11.04 -5.64
CA SER A 75 -23.67 11.86 -5.01
C SER A 75 -23.50 13.36 -5.21
N ASN A 76 -22.56 13.82 -6.05
CA ASN A 76 -22.22 15.23 -6.24
C ASN A 76 -21.61 15.93 -4.99
N LEU A 77 -21.02 15.16 -4.07
CA LEU A 77 -20.48 15.66 -2.80
C LEU A 77 -18.95 15.61 -2.78
N GLY A 78 -18.34 16.42 -1.91
CA GLY A 78 -16.89 16.46 -1.75
C GLY A 78 -16.17 17.05 -2.95
N GLN A 79 -16.78 18.09 -3.54
CA GLN A 79 -16.24 18.83 -4.68
C GLN A 79 -16.08 20.33 -4.38
N VAL A 80 -15.25 20.98 -5.19
CA VAL A 80 -15.07 22.44 -5.20
C VAL A 80 -14.92 22.93 -6.65
N PRO A 81 -15.57 24.04 -7.03
CA PRO A 81 -15.37 24.66 -8.34
C PRO A 81 -14.01 25.38 -8.39
N ILE A 82 -13.23 25.15 -9.44
CA ILE A 82 -11.93 25.80 -9.66
C ILE A 82 -11.90 26.44 -11.04
N GLN A 83 -11.51 27.72 -11.10
CA GLN A 83 -11.38 28.44 -12.37
C GLN A 83 -10.43 27.71 -13.32
N VAL A 84 -10.90 27.42 -14.53
CA VAL A 84 -10.09 26.72 -15.54
C VAL A 84 -8.99 27.64 -16.09
N GLU A 85 -7.77 27.11 -16.17
CA GLU A 85 -6.63 27.78 -16.82
C GLU A 85 -6.74 27.70 -18.35
N PHE A 86 -6.92 26.49 -18.87
CA PHE A 86 -6.97 26.20 -20.30
C PHE A 86 -8.42 26.05 -20.77
N VAL A 87 -8.97 27.13 -21.31
CA VAL A 87 -10.29 27.08 -21.98
C VAL A 87 -10.13 26.40 -23.33
N ARG A 88 -10.83 25.29 -23.55
CA ARG A 88 -10.83 24.54 -24.81
C ARG A 88 -12.15 24.82 -25.56
N GLY A 89 -12.09 25.08 -26.87
CA GLY A 89 -13.29 25.11 -27.72
C GLY A 89 -13.89 23.70 -27.91
N GLY A 90 -15.22 23.58 -28.07
CA GLY A 90 -15.90 22.29 -28.27
C GLY A 90 -16.78 21.86 -27.09
N LYS A 91 -16.87 20.58 -26.69
CA LYS A 91 -17.75 20.10 -25.59
C LYS A 91 -17.38 20.63 -24.17
N VAL A 92 -16.47 21.59 -24.10
CA VAL A 92 -15.84 22.15 -22.88
C VAL A 92 -15.94 23.69 -22.87
N VAL A 93 -16.87 24.30 -23.65
CA VAL A 93 -16.90 25.76 -23.85
C VAL A 93 -17.17 26.54 -22.57
N ALA A 94 -16.33 27.56 -22.32
CA ALA A 94 -16.53 28.67 -21.36
C ALA A 94 -16.79 28.24 -19.92
N ALA A 95 -16.14 27.15 -19.52
CA ALA A 95 -16.31 26.47 -18.25
C ALA A 95 -15.77 27.24 -17.04
N GLY A 96 -15.99 28.57 -16.94
CA GLY A 96 -15.55 29.46 -15.85
C GLY A 96 -14.87 28.69 -14.73
N THR A 97 -15.67 27.95 -13.97
CA THR A 97 -15.20 26.90 -13.07
C THR A 97 -15.40 25.45 -13.55
N ARG A 98 -14.40 24.59 -13.32
CA ARG A 98 -14.48 23.12 -13.42
C ARG A 98 -14.64 22.53 -12.02
N GLU A 99 -15.48 21.51 -11.88
CA GLU A 99 -15.58 20.77 -10.62
C GLU A 99 -14.31 19.95 -10.36
N ILE A 100 -13.83 20.01 -9.13
CA ILE A 100 -12.71 19.20 -8.65
C ILE A 100 -13.19 18.41 -7.44
N PHE A 101 -13.26 17.09 -7.60
CA PHE A 101 -13.63 16.18 -6.52
C PHE A 101 -12.46 15.92 -5.58
N TYR A 102 -12.24 16.82 -4.61
CA TYR A 102 -11.19 16.66 -3.61
C TYR A 102 -11.37 15.38 -2.74
N ALA A 103 -12.60 14.83 -2.67
CA ALA A 103 -12.87 13.53 -2.04
C ALA A 103 -12.01 12.37 -2.60
N ARG A 104 -11.64 12.41 -3.89
CA ARG A 104 -10.75 11.38 -4.48
C ARG A 104 -9.34 11.46 -3.91
N TYR A 105 -8.83 12.66 -3.69
CA TYR A 105 -7.50 12.84 -3.12
C TYR A 105 -7.46 12.42 -1.65
N ILE A 106 -8.54 12.60 -0.90
CA ILE A 106 -8.67 12.07 0.47
C ILE A 106 -8.67 10.52 0.45
N ASP A 107 -9.38 9.91 -0.50
CA ASP A 107 -9.31 8.46 -0.72
C ASP A 107 -7.87 8.03 -1.01
N TRP A 108 -7.20 8.66 -1.97
CA TRP A 108 -5.84 8.30 -2.35
C TRP A 108 -4.87 8.45 -1.18
N PHE A 109 -4.95 9.55 -0.42
CA PHE A 109 -4.14 9.78 0.78
C PHE A 109 -4.23 8.62 1.78
N ILE A 110 -5.37 7.95 1.86
CA ILE A 110 -5.53 6.79 2.75
C ILE A 110 -5.17 5.49 2.04
N THR A 111 -5.54 5.32 0.77
CA THR A 111 -5.51 4.02 0.10
C THR A 111 -4.22 3.71 -0.63
N THR A 112 -3.56 4.68 -1.26
CA THR A 112 -2.25 4.46 -1.91
C THR A 112 -1.19 3.94 -0.93
N PRO A 113 -1.02 4.46 0.30
CA PRO A 113 -0.05 3.90 1.24
C PRO A 113 -0.43 2.49 1.68
N LEU A 114 -1.72 2.15 1.78
CA LEU A 114 -2.18 0.80 2.13
C LEU A 114 -1.87 -0.21 1.01
N LEU A 115 -2.11 0.17 -0.25
CA LEU A 115 -1.82 -0.66 -1.41
C LEU A 115 -0.31 -0.90 -1.57
N LEU A 116 0.49 0.17 -1.44
CA LEU A 116 1.95 0.10 -1.47
C LEU A 116 2.50 -0.75 -0.31
N SER A 117 1.94 -0.58 0.89
CA SER A 117 2.31 -1.39 2.06
C SER A 117 2.03 -2.86 1.83
N ALA A 118 0.83 -3.22 1.34
CA ALA A 118 0.47 -4.59 1.06
C ALA A 118 1.45 -5.25 0.06
N LEU A 119 1.86 -4.51 -0.98
CA LEU A 119 2.85 -5.01 -1.93
C LEU A 119 4.25 -5.12 -1.31
N LEU A 120 4.76 -4.06 -0.70
CA LEU A 120 6.14 -4.00 -0.20
C LEU A 120 6.40 -4.95 0.97
N LEU A 121 5.41 -5.16 1.85
CA LEU A 121 5.48 -6.17 2.90
C LEU A 121 5.57 -7.60 2.33
N THR A 122 5.02 -7.83 1.13
CA THR A 122 5.18 -9.12 0.42
C THR A 122 6.63 -9.37 -0.01
N ALA A 123 7.43 -8.32 -0.20
CA ALA A 123 8.86 -8.42 -0.51
C ALA A 123 9.77 -8.35 0.72
N SER A 124 9.21 -8.26 1.93
CA SER A 124 9.95 -8.10 3.19
C SER A 124 11.00 -6.98 3.13
N VAL A 125 10.64 -5.85 2.52
CA VAL A 125 11.53 -4.68 2.50
C VAL A 125 11.76 -4.15 3.91
N SER A 126 12.86 -3.42 4.13
CA SER A 126 13.13 -2.80 5.43
C SER A 126 12.03 -1.81 5.83
N TRP A 127 11.75 -1.71 7.13
CA TRP A 127 10.83 -0.70 7.66
C TRP A 127 11.20 0.73 7.26
N SER A 128 12.49 1.03 7.16
CA SER A 128 12.97 2.33 6.68
C SER A 128 12.55 2.60 5.22
N THR A 129 12.66 1.60 4.34
CA THR A 129 12.24 1.72 2.94
C THR A 129 10.72 1.87 2.86
N LEU A 130 9.98 1.05 3.62
CA LEU A 130 8.52 1.12 3.66
C LEU A 130 8.04 2.51 4.12
N LEU A 131 8.56 3.02 5.23
CA LEU A 131 8.21 4.35 5.74
C LEU A 131 8.59 5.46 4.76
N ALA A 132 9.76 5.38 4.13
CA ALA A 132 10.16 6.36 3.11
C ALA A 132 9.20 6.37 1.92
N VAL A 133 8.80 5.19 1.41
CA VAL A 133 7.84 5.09 0.32
C VAL A 133 6.49 5.67 0.73
N ILE A 134 5.98 5.35 1.92
CA ILE A 134 4.70 5.89 2.41
C ILE A 134 4.77 7.42 2.51
N LEU A 135 5.81 7.99 3.13
CA LEU A 135 5.92 9.44 3.30
C LEU A 135 6.05 10.17 1.94
N VAL A 136 6.76 9.57 0.99
CA VAL A 136 6.88 10.13 -0.37
C VAL A 136 5.54 10.00 -1.12
N ASP A 137 4.79 8.93 -0.91
CA ASP A 137 3.45 8.73 -1.45
C ASP A 137 2.45 9.76 -0.90
N GLU A 138 2.47 10.06 0.41
CA GLU A 138 1.65 11.14 0.97
C GLU A 138 2.00 12.50 0.35
N ALA A 139 3.30 12.80 0.23
CA ALA A 139 3.77 14.04 -0.39
C ALA A 139 3.32 14.12 -1.87
N MET A 140 3.31 12.99 -2.58
CA MET A 140 2.84 12.89 -3.96
C MET A 140 1.34 13.22 -4.03
N VAL A 141 0.49 12.59 -3.21
CA VAL A 141 -0.96 12.84 -3.21
C VAL A 141 -1.26 14.30 -2.85
N VAL A 142 -0.57 14.86 -1.86
CA VAL A 142 -0.70 16.27 -1.48
C VAL A 142 -0.32 17.19 -2.65
N CYS A 143 0.75 16.89 -3.38
CA CYS A 143 1.10 17.66 -4.58
C CYS A 143 -0.02 17.62 -5.62
N TYR A 144 -0.58 16.45 -5.93
CA TYR A 144 -1.68 16.39 -6.90
C TYR A 144 -2.93 17.13 -6.43
N LEU A 145 -3.29 17.05 -5.14
CA LEU A 145 -4.40 17.84 -4.60
C LEU A 145 -4.16 19.35 -4.74
N LEU A 146 -2.99 19.83 -4.34
CA LEU A 146 -2.63 21.25 -4.48
C LEU A 146 -2.63 21.69 -5.95
N GLY A 147 -2.15 20.83 -6.85
CA GLY A 147 -2.23 21.05 -8.29
C GLY A 147 -3.67 21.15 -8.80
N ALA A 148 -4.57 20.27 -8.35
CA ALA A 148 -5.97 20.28 -8.74
C ALA A 148 -6.70 21.56 -8.32
N LEU A 149 -6.35 22.07 -7.13
CA LEU A 149 -6.92 23.30 -6.56
C LEU A 149 -6.25 24.59 -7.08
N THR A 150 -5.16 24.48 -7.85
CA THR A 150 -4.45 25.63 -8.41
C THR A 150 -5.07 26.05 -9.74
N GLN A 151 -5.45 27.32 -9.85
CA GLN A 151 -6.08 27.91 -11.05
C GLN A 151 -5.06 28.33 -12.12
N THR A 152 -3.80 28.49 -11.75
CA THR A 152 -2.73 29.02 -12.62
C THR A 152 -1.80 27.91 -13.11
N THR A 153 -0.90 28.26 -14.03
CA THR A 153 0.14 27.35 -14.56
C THR A 153 1.02 26.70 -13.48
N TYR A 154 1.04 27.24 -12.26
CA TYR A 154 1.77 26.67 -11.12
C TYR A 154 1.30 25.25 -10.78
N LYS A 155 0.09 24.84 -11.20
CA LYS A 155 -0.37 23.46 -11.09
C LYS A 155 0.60 22.44 -11.70
N TRP A 156 1.29 22.81 -12.78
CA TRP A 156 2.28 21.94 -13.42
C TRP A 156 3.56 21.78 -12.62
N GLY A 157 3.89 22.74 -11.74
CA GLY A 157 4.96 22.60 -10.76
C GLY A 157 4.63 21.49 -9.76
N PHE A 158 3.42 21.54 -9.19
CA PHE A 158 2.91 20.49 -8.30
C PHE A 158 2.83 19.13 -8.99
N TRP A 159 2.32 19.08 -10.23
CA TRP A 159 2.29 17.86 -11.02
C TRP A 159 3.70 17.28 -11.23
N THR A 160 4.70 18.13 -11.50
CA THR A 160 6.10 17.70 -11.69
C THR A 160 6.69 17.12 -10.40
N PHE A 161 6.45 17.75 -9.25
CA PHE A 161 6.86 17.21 -7.96
C PHE A 161 6.18 15.87 -7.66
N GLY A 162 4.88 15.75 -7.95
CA GLY A 162 4.14 14.50 -7.84
C GLY A 162 4.72 13.39 -8.73
N VAL A 163 5.03 13.69 -10.00
CA VAL A 163 5.65 12.73 -10.91
C VAL A 163 7.05 12.31 -10.42
N ALA A 164 7.85 13.25 -9.90
CA ALA A 164 9.16 12.91 -9.32
C ALA A 164 9.03 11.98 -8.11
N ALA A 165 8.05 12.22 -7.23
CA ALA A 165 7.73 11.34 -6.11
C ALA A 165 7.26 9.95 -6.59
N PHE A 166 6.40 9.89 -7.60
CA PHE A 166 5.99 8.64 -8.24
C PHE A 166 7.19 7.86 -8.78
N LEU A 167 8.16 8.51 -9.43
CA LEU A 167 9.36 7.83 -9.95
C LEU A 167 10.19 7.18 -8.83
N TYR A 168 10.28 7.82 -7.66
CA TYR A 168 10.91 7.22 -6.48
C TYR A 168 10.14 5.98 -5.97
N ILE A 169 8.81 6.05 -5.91
CA ILE A 169 7.94 4.93 -5.53
C ILE A 169 8.10 3.78 -6.53
N ALA A 170 8.06 4.07 -7.83
CA ALA A 170 8.24 3.11 -8.90
C ALA A 170 9.61 2.44 -8.83
N TYR A 171 10.69 3.21 -8.59
CA TYR A 171 12.02 2.66 -8.34
C TYR A 171 12.04 1.71 -7.13
N SER A 172 11.44 2.13 -6.02
CA SER A 172 11.41 1.35 -4.78
C SER A 172 10.66 0.03 -4.96
N VAL A 173 9.55 0.02 -5.70
CA VAL A 173 8.81 -1.21 -6.00
C VAL A 173 9.54 -2.07 -7.04
N LEU A 174 9.88 -1.51 -8.19
CA LEU A 174 10.39 -2.28 -9.34
C LEU A 174 11.83 -2.76 -9.16
N ILE A 175 12.63 -2.10 -8.33
CA ILE A 175 14.03 -2.44 -8.10
C ILE A 175 14.24 -2.96 -6.68
N VAL A 176 13.93 -2.18 -5.65
CA VAL A 176 14.27 -2.54 -4.26
C VAL A 176 13.42 -3.71 -3.77
N GLY A 177 12.09 -3.59 -3.85
CA GLY A 177 11.20 -4.67 -3.44
C GLY A 177 11.30 -5.90 -4.35
N ARG A 178 11.52 -5.71 -5.66
CA ARG A 178 11.79 -6.83 -6.57
C ARG A 178 13.03 -7.64 -6.18
N ARG A 179 14.11 -6.98 -5.74
CA ARG A 179 15.30 -7.68 -5.20
C ARG A 179 14.95 -8.49 -3.95
N GLY A 180 14.21 -7.90 -3.01
CA GLY A 180 13.73 -8.59 -1.81
C GLY A 180 12.91 -9.84 -2.14
N ALA A 181 11.88 -9.70 -2.98
CA ALA A 181 11.03 -10.81 -3.40
C ALA A 181 11.81 -11.91 -4.17
N ASN A 182 12.79 -11.53 -5.00
CA ASN A 182 13.62 -12.49 -5.72
C ASN A 182 14.53 -13.29 -4.79
N ASN A 183 15.02 -12.69 -3.70
CA ASN A 183 15.84 -13.37 -2.70
C ASN A 183 15.05 -14.41 -1.91
N ILE A 184 13.76 -14.13 -1.63
CA ILE A 184 12.85 -15.10 -0.99
C ILE A 184 12.48 -16.22 -1.97
N GLY A 185 12.22 -15.89 -3.23
CA GLY A 185 11.96 -16.87 -4.29
C GLY A 185 10.53 -17.43 -4.30
N GLY A 186 10.33 -18.50 -5.08
CA GLY A 186 9.07 -19.25 -5.16
C GLY A 186 7.83 -18.41 -5.48
N THR A 187 6.74 -18.67 -4.75
CA THR A 187 5.45 -17.98 -4.91
C THR A 187 5.54 -16.49 -4.57
N VAL A 188 6.40 -16.10 -3.62
CA VAL A 188 6.60 -14.69 -3.22
C VAL A 188 7.13 -13.88 -4.40
N ARG A 189 8.20 -14.38 -5.05
CA ARG A 189 8.77 -13.75 -6.26
C ARG A 189 7.71 -13.53 -7.34
N THR A 190 6.93 -14.56 -7.64
CA THR A 190 5.94 -14.51 -8.73
C THR A 190 4.80 -13.56 -8.39
N THR A 191 4.26 -13.67 -7.18
CA THR A 191 3.17 -12.82 -6.68
C THR A 191 3.57 -11.36 -6.65
N TYR A 192 4.74 -11.05 -6.11
CA TYR A 192 5.25 -9.69 -6.02
C TYR A 192 5.48 -9.07 -7.40
N ASN A 193 6.14 -9.79 -8.32
CA ASN A 193 6.45 -9.25 -9.64
C ASN A 193 5.19 -8.97 -10.47
N ILE A 194 4.23 -9.89 -10.49
CA ILE A 194 2.97 -9.69 -11.22
C ILE A 194 2.17 -8.54 -10.60
N SER A 195 1.95 -8.59 -9.29
CA SER A 195 1.14 -7.58 -8.59
C SER A 195 1.80 -6.19 -8.64
N GLY A 196 3.13 -6.13 -8.55
CA GLY A 196 3.89 -4.88 -8.64
C GLY A 196 3.86 -4.25 -10.02
N ILE A 197 3.93 -5.05 -11.10
CA ILE A 197 3.78 -4.52 -12.45
C ILE A 197 2.37 -3.97 -12.65
N VAL A 198 1.33 -4.70 -12.21
CA VAL A 198 -0.06 -4.23 -12.30
C VAL A 198 -0.24 -2.92 -11.53
N LEU A 199 0.22 -2.85 -10.28
CA LEU A 199 0.07 -1.66 -9.45
C LEU A 199 0.81 -0.46 -10.05
N ILE A 200 2.11 -0.59 -10.38
CA ILE A 200 2.89 0.54 -10.89
C ILE A 200 2.41 1.00 -12.26
N THR A 201 2.00 0.08 -13.14
CA THR A 201 1.42 0.46 -14.44
C THR A 201 0.11 1.23 -14.23
N THR A 202 -0.72 0.81 -13.28
CA THR A 202 -1.97 1.51 -12.96
C THR A 202 -1.68 2.89 -12.38
N LEU A 203 -0.77 2.99 -11.40
CA LEU A 203 -0.36 4.25 -10.77
C LEU A 203 0.26 5.24 -11.77
N LEU A 204 1.00 4.76 -12.78
CA LEU A 204 1.55 5.61 -13.85
C LEU A 204 0.45 6.31 -14.68
N LEU A 205 -0.73 5.70 -14.80
CA LEU A 205 -1.83 6.27 -15.58
C LEU A 205 -2.55 7.41 -14.84
N TYR A 206 -2.49 7.48 -13.51
CA TYR A 206 -3.11 8.57 -12.73
C TYR A 206 -2.53 9.96 -13.07
N PRO A 207 -1.20 10.21 -13.12
CA PRO A 207 -0.69 11.52 -13.52
C PRO A 207 -1.02 11.89 -14.97
N ILE A 208 -1.23 10.90 -15.84
CA ILE A 208 -1.67 11.12 -17.21
C ILE A 208 -3.13 11.54 -17.22
N ALA A 209 -3.99 10.85 -16.46
CA ALA A 209 -5.38 11.23 -16.26
C ALA A 209 -5.48 12.66 -15.72
N PHE A 210 -4.70 13.00 -14.69
CA PHE A 210 -4.60 14.35 -14.14
C PHE A 210 -4.22 15.38 -15.21
N GLY A 211 -3.15 15.11 -15.96
CA GLY A 211 -2.69 16.00 -17.03
C GLY A 211 -3.76 16.25 -18.09
N CYS A 212 -4.57 15.24 -18.40
CA CYS A 212 -5.68 15.35 -19.35
C CYS A 212 -6.93 16.01 -18.77
N SER A 213 -7.16 15.96 -17.46
CA SER A 213 -8.37 16.47 -16.81
C SER A 213 -8.10 17.72 -15.97
N GLU A 214 -7.81 17.62 -14.67
CA GLU A 214 -7.67 18.78 -13.77
C GLU A 214 -6.53 19.73 -14.19
N GLY A 215 -5.47 19.16 -14.79
CA GLY A 215 -4.32 19.90 -15.30
C GLY A 215 -4.63 20.67 -16.58
N GLY A 216 -4.78 19.93 -17.68
CA GLY A 216 -4.86 20.50 -19.03
C GLY A 216 -6.27 20.78 -19.56
N ASN A 217 -7.32 20.41 -18.79
CA ASN A 217 -8.73 20.56 -19.13
C ASN A 217 -9.06 20.01 -20.53
N VAL A 218 -8.45 18.89 -20.92
CA VAL A 218 -8.58 18.27 -22.26
C VAL A 218 -9.83 17.40 -22.33
N ILE A 219 -10.13 16.66 -21.25
CA ILE A 219 -11.27 15.75 -21.18
C ILE A 219 -12.38 16.29 -20.26
N HIS A 220 -13.63 16.01 -20.64
CA HIS A 220 -14.83 16.38 -19.86
C HIS A 220 -14.86 15.63 -18.51
N PRO A 221 -15.44 16.20 -17.43
CA PRO A 221 -15.58 15.51 -16.14
C PRO A 221 -16.17 14.09 -16.21
N ASP A 222 -17.17 13.84 -17.06
CA ASP A 222 -17.65 12.47 -17.33
C ASP A 222 -16.57 11.51 -17.86
N SER A 223 -15.70 11.99 -18.75
CA SER A 223 -14.60 11.17 -19.30
C SER A 223 -13.51 10.96 -18.26
N GLU A 224 -13.24 11.97 -17.43
CA GLU A 224 -12.39 11.86 -16.25
C GLU A 224 -12.93 10.80 -15.28
N ALA A 225 -14.24 10.82 -14.98
CA ALA A 225 -14.90 9.85 -14.11
C ALA A 225 -14.76 8.41 -14.64
N ILE A 226 -14.89 8.21 -15.96
CA ILE A 226 -14.64 6.91 -16.59
C ILE A 226 -13.17 6.50 -16.42
N PHE A 227 -12.24 7.41 -16.70
CA PHE A 227 -10.82 7.11 -16.65
C PHE A 227 -10.39 6.73 -15.23
N TYR A 228 -10.61 7.59 -14.24
CA TYR A 228 -10.26 7.28 -12.85
C TYR A 228 -11.05 6.09 -12.31
N GLY A 229 -12.32 5.93 -12.66
CA GLY A 229 -13.11 4.77 -12.22
C GLY A 229 -12.53 3.44 -12.70
N ILE A 230 -12.03 3.37 -13.94
CA ILE A 230 -11.32 2.18 -14.44
C ILE A 230 -10.01 1.96 -13.68
N LEU A 231 -9.22 3.02 -13.47
CA LEU A 231 -7.97 2.93 -12.74
C LEU A 231 -8.19 2.47 -11.29
N ASP A 232 -9.23 2.97 -10.64
CA ASP A 232 -9.61 2.60 -9.28
C ASP A 232 -10.04 1.14 -9.18
N LEU A 233 -10.77 0.60 -10.16
CA LEU A 233 -11.06 -0.83 -10.21
C LEU A 233 -9.78 -1.67 -10.41
N LEU A 234 -8.86 -1.22 -11.26
CA LEU A 234 -7.57 -1.92 -11.44
C LEU A 234 -6.73 -1.89 -10.15
N ALA A 235 -6.64 -0.74 -9.48
CA ALA A 235 -5.80 -0.54 -8.30
C ALA A 235 -6.41 -1.13 -7.01
N LYS A 236 -7.73 -1.05 -6.82
CA LYS A 236 -8.40 -1.44 -5.57
C LYS A 236 -9.15 -2.77 -5.65
N VAL A 237 -9.45 -3.27 -6.85
CA VAL A 237 -10.09 -4.59 -7.05
C VAL A 237 -9.11 -5.59 -7.66
N VAL A 238 -8.60 -5.32 -8.87
CA VAL A 238 -7.78 -6.30 -9.58
C VAL A 238 -6.46 -6.56 -8.85
N PHE A 239 -5.70 -5.52 -8.53
CA PHE A 239 -4.43 -5.67 -7.82
C PHE A 239 -4.58 -6.39 -6.46
N PRO A 240 -5.50 -6.01 -5.56
CA PRO A 240 -5.62 -6.66 -4.26
C PRO A 240 -6.07 -8.12 -4.34
N PHE A 241 -6.97 -8.45 -5.27
CA PHE A 241 -7.39 -9.84 -5.46
C PHE A 241 -6.26 -10.71 -6.03
N LEU A 242 -5.47 -10.19 -6.96
CA LEU A 242 -4.26 -10.87 -7.45
C LEU A 242 -3.25 -11.11 -6.31
N LEU A 243 -3.06 -10.09 -5.46
CA LEU A 243 -2.16 -10.17 -4.31
C LEU A 243 -2.64 -11.23 -3.31
N LEU A 244 -3.91 -11.19 -2.89
CA LEU A 244 -4.50 -12.17 -1.96
C LEU A 244 -4.46 -13.59 -2.52
N TRP A 245 -4.71 -13.75 -3.82
CA TRP A 245 -4.61 -15.04 -4.48
C TRP A 245 -3.19 -15.60 -4.43
N GLY A 246 -2.17 -14.77 -4.64
CA GLY A 246 -0.78 -15.17 -4.51
C GLY A 246 -0.38 -15.53 -3.07
N HIS A 247 -0.93 -14.81 -2.09
CA HIS A 247 -0.70 -15.07 -0.66
C HIS A 247 -1.32 -16.35 -0.11
N ARG A 248 -2.20 -17.04 -0.87
CA ARG A 248 -2.81 -18.30 -0.41
C ARG A 248 -1.79 -19.39 -0.03
N ASN A 249 -0.57 -19.30 -0.57
CA ASN A 249 0.53 -20.25 -0.36
C ASN A 249 1.77 -19.59 0.27
N ILE A 250 1.65 -18.40 0.88
CA ILE A 250 2.76 -17.67 1.50
C ILE A 250 2.51 -17.59 3.00
N SER A 251 3.47 -18.04 3.82
CA SER A 251 3.38 -17.90 5.28
C SER A 251 3.92 -16.55 5.72
N PHE A 252 3.33 -15.95 6.77
CA PHE A 252 3.78 -14.67 7.32
C PHE A 252 5.21 -14.74 7.89
N GLU A 253 5.60 -15.92 8.39
CA GLU A 253 6.96 -16.21 8.85
C GLU A 253 7.99 -16.06 7.73
N SER A 254 7.66 -16.54 6.51
CA SER A 254 8.53 -16.37 5.34
C SER A 254 8.73 -14.90 4.96
N LEU A 255 7.87 -14.00 5.46
CA LEU A 255 7.94 -12.57 5.24
C LEU A 255 8.57 -11.80 6.41
N GLY A 256 8.93 -12.48 7.50
CA GLY A 256 9.43 -11.84 8.73
C GLY A 256 8.34 -11.04 9.48
N LEU A 257 7.07 -11.26 9.18
CA LEU A 257 5.93 -10.59 9.82
C LEU A 257 5.43 -11.42 11.01
N ASN A 258 6.27 -11.53 12.03
CA ASN A 258 5.86 -12.17 13.28
C ASN A 258 5.00 -11.18 14.08
N THR A 259 3.69 -11.39 14.10
CA THR A 259 2.82 -10.68 15.04
C THR A 259 3.14 -11.20 16.44
N THR A 260 3.85 -10.40 17.23
CA THR A 260 3.93 -10.62 18.68
C THR A 260 2.50 -10.51 19.20
N GLU A 261 1.85 -11.63 19.51
CA GLU A 261 0.55 -11.57 20.17
C GLU A 261 0.74 -10.83 21.50
N ALA A 262 0.03 -9.71 21.67
CA ALA A 262 -0.17 -9.08 22.97
C ALA A 262 -0.87 -10.12 23.86
N GLY A 263 -0.11 -10.85 24.67
CA GLY A 263 -0.62 -11.89 25.56
C GLY A 263 0.20 -13.18 25.63
N ARG A 264 1.18 -13.42 24.75
CA ARG A 264 2.15 -14.50 25.00
C ARG A 264 3.17 -14.03 26.04
N PRO A 265 3.39 -14.77 27.15
CA PRO A 265 4.56 -14.49 27.97
C PRO A 265 5.78 -14.61 27.07
N VAL A 266 6.61 -13.56 27.05
CA VAL A 266 7.92 -13.61 26.44
C VAL A 266 8.70 -14.68 27.19
N ILE A 267 8.69 -15.91 26.69
CA ILE A 267 9.65 -16.91 27.13
C ILE A 267 10.97 -16.43 26.55
N ARG A 268 11.68 -15.61 27.36
CA ARG A 268 13.13 -15.51 27.24
C ARG A 268 13.64 -16.91 27.48
N GLU A 269 13.93 -17.63 26.41
CA GLU A 269 14.76 -18.81 26.47
C GLU A 269 16.11 -18.33 27.02
N LYS A 270 16.27 -18.47 28.33
CA LYS A 270 17.49 -18.18 29.03
C LYS A 270 18.46 -19.21 28.50
N GLY A 271 19.39 -18.80 27.65
CA GLY A 271 20.37 -19.69 27.05
C GLY A 271 20.99 -20.56 28.14
N ASP A 272 20.71 -21.87 28.06
CA ASP A 272 21.36 -22.87 28.88
C ASP A 272 22.82 -22.94 28.46
N TYR A 273 23.66 -22.15 29.12
CA TYR A 273 25.08 -22.44 29.24
C TYR A 273 25.22 -23.69 30.11
N HIS A 274 25.00 -24.86 29.51
CA HIS A 274 25.51 -26.10 30.07
C HIS A 274 27.02 -26.12 29.87
N ALA A 275 27.75 -25.75 30.93
CA ALA A 275 29.12 -26.20 31.11
C ALA A 275 29.07 -27.74 31.25
N SER A 276 29.30 -28.44 30.16
CA SER A 276 29.46 -29.88 30.15
C SER A 276 30.74 -30.24 30.91
N GLY A 277 30.53 -30.72 32.13
CA GLY A 277 31.53 -31.43 32.91
C GLY A 277 32.09 -32.61 32.13
N ILE A 278 33.38 -32.82 32.36
CA ILE A 278 34.19 -33.93 31.89
C ILE A 278 33.60 -35.23 32.45
N ASP A 279 33.36 -36.21 31.58
CA ASP A 279 33.47 -37.63 31.92
C ASP A 279 33.66 -38.48 30.64
N GLY A 280 34.82 -39.12 30.55
CA GLY A 280 35.19 -40.05 29.49
C GLY A 280 35.97 -41.22 30.09
N VAL A 281 35.27 -42.34 30.22
CA VAL A 281 35.67 -43.61 30.85
C VAL A 281 36.73 -44.37 30.05
N GLY A 282 37.67 -45.00 30.76
CA GLY A 282 38.10 -46.38 30.50
C GLY A 282 39.39 -46.62 29.71
N ASN A 283 40.47 -46.96 30.41
CA ASN A 283 41.26 -48.17 30.11
C ASN A 283 42.17 -48.51 31.28
N GLY A 284 41.84 -49.58 31.99
CA GLY A 284 42.72 -50.22 32.97
C GLY A 284 43.63 -51.22 32.26
N VAL A 285 44.94 -51.04 32.42
CA VAL A 285 45.91 -52.13 32.29
C VAL A 285 46.82 -52.07 33.52
N ASP A 286 46.87 -53.22 34.17
CA ASP A 286 47.55 -53.59 35.39
C ASP A 286 49.08 -53.54 35.24
N THR A 287 49.77 -52.85 36.15
CA THR A 287 51.12 -53.20 36.61
C THR A 287 51.41 -52.51 37.95
N GLN A 288 51.32 -53.27 39.04
CA GLN A 288 52.01 -53.02 40.32
C GLN A 288 53.54 -53.24 40.19
N PRO A 289 54.36 -53.07 41.25
CA PRO A 289 54.36 -52.08 42.36
C PRO A 289 55.78 -51.53 42.65
N THR A 290 55.94 -50.39 43.35
CA THR A 290 57.12 -50.17 44.23
C THR A 290 56.91 -49.05 45.25
N THR A 291 56.76 -49.48 46.50
CA THR A 291 57.33 -48.98 47.77
C THR A 291 58.06 -47.61 47.85
N ALA A 292 57.60 -46.86 48.86
CA ALA A 292 58.37 -46.33 50.01
C ALA A 292 59.07 -44.96 49.98
N ASN A 293 58.69 -44.20 51.01
CA ASN A 293 59.51 -43.36 51.91
C ASN A 293 60.14 -42.05 51.40
N GLY A 294 59.86 -40.99 52.17
CA GLY A 294 60.96 -40.31 52.86
C GLY A 294 61.02 -38.79 52.70
N ALA A 295 60.48 -38.12 53.72
CA ALA A 295 61.12 -37.04 54.50
C ALA A 295 61.74 -35.81 53.80
N ASN A 296 61.17 -34.66 54.18
CA ASN A 296 61.80 -33.47 54.77
C ASN A 296 62.95 -32.72 54.08
N GLY A 297 62.83 -31.39 54.14
CA GLY A 297 63.95 -30.44 54.19
C GLY A 297 63.86 -29.41 53.06
N ALA A 298 63.20 -28.27 53.24
CA ALA A 298 63.68 -27.07 53.93
C ALA A 298 64.69 -26.24 53.10
N THR A 299 64.46 -24.93 53.13
CA THR A 299 65.40 -23.80 52.87
C THR A 299 65.86 -23.59 51.43
N ALA A 300 66.12 -22.38 50.94
CA ALA A 300 65.89 -21.01 51.39
C ALA A 300 66.07 -20.11 50.16
N ALA A 301 65.58 -18.88 50.30
CA ALA A 301 65.77 -17.74 49.43
C ALA A 301 67.24 -17.48 49.04
N VAL A 302 67.45 -16.99 47.82
CA VAL A 302 67.85 -15.59 47.54
C VAL A 302 67.06 -15.11 46.33
#